data_AF-A0A916Q788-F1
#
_entry.id   AF-A0A916Q788-F1
#
_cell.length_a   1.000
_cell.length_b   1.000
_cell.length_c   1.000
_cell.angle_alpha   90.00
_cell.angle_beta   90.00
_cell.angle_gamma   90.00
#
_symmetry.space_group_name_H-M   'P 1'
#
loop_
_entity.id
_entity.type
_entity.pdbx_description
1 polymer ?
#
loop_
_entity_poly.entity_id
_entity_poly.type
_entity_poly.pdbx_seq_one_letter_code
_entity_poly.pdbx_strand_id
1 'polypeptide(L)'
;MLVIVAGVSQAAAANLLRVLVREENGSKMSVAVTQPSTLQASGQSSRRLDPGKWYTLPLTSAYRITPSNNGLVQVGSNLYPGEIELRAWNNKAIAVNVLSLEEYLRSVVPSEMPASWHMDALMAQAVAARSYAVNTQRQRKWGEAPYDLVSDTRDQVYKGFYRFDPQTGQAIALIHSRSDQAVASTAGYMLRPGFKGYYRARLPRNWISWGGGYMPVSDGQHLDQEMTQQMAENGWNWVQILSWWYRDQPIKN
;
A
#
# COMPACT_ATOMS: atom_id res chain seq x y z
N MET A 1 19.94 -9.59 30.55
CA MET A 1 21.03 -9.62 29.56
C MET A 1 20.42 -9.27 28.21
N LEU A 2 20.60 -8.02 27.78
CA LEU A 2 19.98 -7.43 26.60
C LEU A 2 20.76 -7.90 25.36
N VAL A 3 20.13 -8.59 24.43
CA VAL A 3 20.74 -8.94 23.14
C VAL A 3 20.48 -7.79 22.18
N ILE A 4 21.54 -7.05 21.87
CA ILE A 4 21.56 -5.97 20.88
C ILE A 4 21.59 -6.63 19.49
N VAL A 5 20.52 -6.47 18.73
CA VAL A 5 20.48 -6.81 17.30
C VAL A 5 21.26 -5.73 16.56
N ALA A 6 22.47 -6.07 16.10
CA ALA A 6 23.27 -5.23 15.23
C ALA A 6 22.69 -5.28 13.81
N GLY A 7 22.44 -4.12 13.20
CA GLY A 7 22.20 -4.01 11.77
C GLY A 7 20.88 -3.38 11.32
N VAL A 8 20.31 -2.45 12.09
CA VAL A 8 19.47 -1.40 11.50
C VAL A 8 19.90 -0.10 12.17
N SER A 9 20.39 0.86 11.40
CA SER A 9 20.62 2.21 11.93
C SER A 9 19.30 2.71 12.51
N GLN A 10 19.34 3.20 13.73
CA GLN A 10 18.19 3.58 14.54
C GLN A 10 17.34 4.73 13.93
N ALA A 11 17.72 5.24 12.77
CA ALA A 11 17.01 6.23 11.96
C ALA A 11 16.09 5.62 10.87
N ALA A 12 16.11 4.31 10.63
CA ALA A 12 15.34 3.64 9.56
C ALA A 12 14.14 2.80 10.05
N ALA A 13 13.78 2.85 11.33
CA ALA A 13 12.52 2.32 11.85
C ALA A 13 11.32 3.24 11.51
N ALA A 14 11.36 3.87 10.33
CA ALA A 14 10.30 4.70 9.79
C ALA A 14 9.13 3.80 9.38
N ASN A 15 8.10 3.71 10.26
CA ASN A 15 6.78 3.12 10.04
C ASN A 15 6.69 2.10 8.88
N LEU A 16 7.29 0.94 9.05
CA LEU A 16 7.09 -0.18 8.12
C LEU A 16 5.63 -0.63 8.19
N LEU A 17 5.08 -0.95 7.03
CA LEU A 17 3.73 -1.45 6.84
C LEU A 17 3.79 -2.93 6.49
N ARG A 18 2.93 -3.74 7.08
CA ARG A 18 2.79 -5.17 6.76
C ARG A 18 1.47 -5.39 6.03
N VAL A 19 1.51 -5.74 4.75
CA VAL A 19 0.31 -5.88 3.91
C VAL A 19 0.14 -7.34 3.48
N LEU A 20 -0.97 -7.97 3.84
CA LEU A 20 -1.33 -9.29 3.33
C LEU A 20 -1.60 -9.18 1.83
N VAL A 21 -0.75 -9.84 1.01
CA VAL A 21 -0.82 -9.81 -0.45
C VAL A 21 -1.31 -11.12 -1.07
N ARG A 22 -1.28 -12.22 -0.30
CA ARG A 22 -1.76 -13.52 -0.74
C ARG A 22 -2.17 -14.36 0.45
N GLU A 23 -3.26 -15.08 0.28
CA GLU A 23 -3.74 -16.10 1.19
C GLU A 23 -4.18 -17.31 0.35
N GLU A 24 -3.70 -18.51 0.70
CA GLU A 24 -4.02 -19.75 -0.01
C GLU A 24 -4.35 -20.87 0.98
N ASN A 25 -5.28 -21.74 0.58
CA ASN A 25 -5.53 -22.98 1.29
C ASN A 25 -4.35 -23.93 1.08
N GLY A 26 -3.69 -24.34 2.15
CA GLY A 26 -2.55 -25.26 2.09
C GLY A 26 -1.41 -24.83 3.02
N SER A 27 -0.29 -25.55 2.91
CA SER A 27 0.90 -25.39 3.75
C SER A 27 2.15 -25.01 2.97
N LYS A 28 2.00 -24.55 1.72
CA LYS A 28 3.11 -24.17 0.85
C LYS A 28 2.81 -22.84 0.16
N MET A 29 3.86 -22.10 -0.19
CA MET A 29 3.74 -20.91 -1.03
C MET A 29 4.88 -20.84 -2.03
N SER A 30 4.55 -20.47 -3.28
CA SER A 30 5.53 -20.31 -4.36
C SER A 30 5.87 -18.84 -4.56
N VAL A 31 7.16 -18.55 -4.70
CA VAL A 31 7.70 -17.21 -4.93
C VAL A 31 8.82 -17.25 -5.96
N ALA A 32 9.06 -16.13 -6.65
CA ALA A 32 10.25 -15.92 -7.47
C ALA A 32 10.87 -14.55 -7.14
N VAL A 33 12.12 -14.34 -7.52
CA VAL A 33 12.82 -13.06 -7.27
C VAL A 33 13.41 -12.50 -8.56
N THR A 34 13.42 -11.19 -8.70
CA THR A 34 13.98 -10.52 -9.91
C THR A 34 15.48 -10.23 -9.78
N GLN A 35 16.00 -10.26 -8.55
CA GLN A 35 17.41 -10.08 -8.23
C GLN A 35 17.83 -11.12 -7.17
N PRO A 36 19.13 -11.38 -6.97
CA PRO A 36 19.58 -12.20 -5.86
C PRO A 36 18.96 -11.74 -4.54
N SER A 37 18.43 -12.67 -3.77
CA SER A 37 17.69 -12.36 -2.55
C SER A 37 18.11 -13.29 -1.42
N THR A 38 17.95 -12.83 -0.18
CA THR A 38 18.24 -13.64 1.01
C THR A 38 16.94 -14.20 1.55
N LEU A 39 16.86 -15.52 1.68
CA LEU A 39 15.81 -16.25 2.40
C LEU A 39 16.31 -16.57 3.81
N GLN A 40 15.61 -16.08 4.82
CA GLN A 40 15.84 -16.43 6.22
C GLN A 40 14.64 -17.22 6.74
N ALA A 41 14.88 -18.35 7.40
CA ALA A 41 13.85 -19.09 8.12
C ALA A 41 14.09 -18.95 9.62
N SER A 42 13.02 -18.83 10.40
CA SER A 42 13.13 -18.67 11.85
C SER A 42 13.95 -19.80 12.49
N GLY A 43 15.07 -19.44 13.12
CA GLY A 43 15.96 -20.40 13.78
C GLY A 43 16.90 -21.19 12.86
N GLN A 44 17.05 -20.79 11.59
CA GLN A 44 17.95 -21.44 10.63
C GLN A 44 18.90 -20.46 9.95
N SER A 45 19.98 -20.99 9.37
CA SER A 45 20.93 -20.21 8.56
C SER A 45 20.26 -19.64 7.31
N SER A 46 20.65 -18.43 6.92
CA SER A 46 20.18 -17.79 5.70
C SER A 46 20.59 -18.57 4.44
N ARG A 47 19.71 -18.60 3.45
CA ARG A 47 19.93 -19.18 2.12
C ARG A 47 19.79 -18.12 1.04
N ARG A 48 20.57 -18.23 -0.04
CA ARG A 48 20.43 -17.39 -1.23
C ARG A 48 19.34 -17.92 -2.17
N LEU A 49 18.54 -17.01 -2.71
CA LEU A 49 17.64 -17.21 -3.85
C LEU A 49 18.22 -16.52 -5.08
N ASP A 50 18.22 -17.22 -6.21
CA ASP A 50 18.69 -16.71 -7.48
C ASP A 50 17.51 -16.29 -8.36
N PRO A 51 17.67 -15.23 -9.18
CA PRO A 51 16.59 -14.74 -10.01
C PRO A 51 16.18 -15.70 -11.12
N GLY A 52 14.94 -15.52 -11.62
CA GLY A 52 14.41 -16.30 -12.75
C GLY A 52 13.99 -17.73 -12.41
N LYS A 53 13.91 -18.09 -11.13
CA LYS A 53 13.49 -19.41 -10.65
C LYS A 53 12.35 -19.29 -9.66
N TRP A 54 11.44 -20.26 -9.71
CA TRP A 54 10.39 -20.43 -8.71
C TRP A 54 10.87 -21.28 -7.55
N TYR A 55 10.52 -20.85 -6.34
CA TYR A 55 10.79 -21.53 -5.08
C TYR A 55 9.47 -21.83 -4.39
N THR A 56 9.13 -23.11 -4.22
CA THR A 56 7.97 -23.55 -3.42
C THR A 56 8.42 -23.86 -2.00
N LEU A 57 8.03 -23.03 -1.05
CA LEU A 57 8.46 -23.12 0.35
C LEU A 57 7.37 -23.78 1.21
N PRO A 58 7.67 -24.86 1.95
CA PRO A 58 6.74 -25.43 2.92
C PRO A 58 6.72 -24.55 4.17
N LEU A 59 5.56 -24.04 4.55
CA LEU A 59 5.37 -23.09 5.66
C LEU A 59 5.33 -23.78 7.03
N THR A 60 6.30 -24.67 7.27
CA THR A 60 6.56 -25.29 8.58
C THR A 60 7.25 -24.31 9.54
N SER A 61 7.80 -23.22 9.00
CA SER A 61 8.37 -22.09 9.73
C SER A 61 7.99 -20.78 9.02
N ALA A 62 8.20 -19.65 9.69
CA ALA A 62 8.12 -18.35 9.05
C ALA A 62 9.40 -18.09 8.24
N TYR A 63 9.24 -17.64 7.01
CA TYR A 63 10.30 -17.22 6.11
C TYR A 63 10.26 -15.72 5.89
N ARG A 64 11.42 -15.08 5.77
CA ARG A 64 11.59 -13.71 5.31
C ARG A 64 12.48 -13.70 4.07
N ILE A 65 12.02 -13.04 3.02
CA ILE A 65 12.75 -12.85 1.76
C ILE A 65 13.10 -11.38 1.66
N THR A 66 14.39 -11.07 1.70
CA THR A 66 14.93 -9.72 1.54
C THR A 66 15.64 -9.63 0.19
N PRO A 67 15.07 -8.95 -0.81
CA PRO A 67 15.72 -8.75 -2.10
C PRO A 67 16.86 -7.73 -2.02
N SER A 68 17.89 -7.94 -2.83
CA SER A 68 18.99 -6.97 -3.00
C SER A 68 18.75 -6.05 -4.19
N ASN A 69 19.47 -4.91 -4.25
CA ASN A 69 19.49 -4.00 -5.40
C ASN A 69 18.09 -3.55 -5.88
N ASN A 70 17.19 -3.22 -4.95
CA ASN A 70 15.78 -2.89 -5.24
C ASN A 70 15.05 -3.98 -6.06
N GLY A 71 15.48 -5.23 -5.90
CA GLY A 71 14.80 -6.39 -6.47
C GLY A 71 13.38 -6.53 -5.95
N LEU A 72 12.56 -7.23 -6.72
CA LEU A 72 11.18 -7.51 -6.41
C LEU A 72 10.99 -8.99 -6.13
N VAL A 73 10.04 -9.29 -5.25
CA VAL A 73 9.59 -10.66 -5.01
C VAL A 73 8.24 -10.85 -5.68
N GLN A 74 8.18 -11.84 -6.56
CA GLN A 74 6.95 -12.24 -7.22
C GLN A 74 6.17 -13.22 -6.33
N VAL A 75 4.92 -12.86 -6.04
CA VAL A 75 3.93 -13.73 -5.37
C VAL A 75 2.70 -13.81 -6.27
N GLY A 76 2.40 -15.01 -6.77
CA GLY A 76 1.41 -15.18 -7.83
C GLY A 76 1.82 -14.41 -9.10
N SER A 77 0.94 -13.56 -9.62
CA SER A 77 1.24 -12.72 -10.80
C SER A 77 1.86 -11.37 -10.46
N ASN A 78 1.92 -10.97 -9.19
CA ASN A 78 2.31 -9.61 -8.82
C ASN A 78 3.72 -9.59 -8.26
N LEU A 79 4.45 -8.49 -8.52
CA LEU A 79 5.81 -8.26 -8.08
C LEU A 79 5.84 -7.13 -7.06
N TYR A 80 6.35 -7.41 -5.88
CA TYR A 80 6.30 -6.54 -4.73
C TYR A 80 7.70 -6.01 -4.37
N PRO A 81 7.84 -4.71 -4.05
CA PRO A 81 9.06 -4.14 -3.49
C PRO A 81 9.21 -4.53 -2.01
N GLY A 82 10.34 -4.19 -1.40
CA GLY A 82 10.60 -4.48 0.01
C GLY A 82 10.70 -5.97 0.29
N GLU A 83 10.39 -6.37 1.51
CA GLU A 83 10.52 -7.76 1.95
C GLU A 83 9.20 -8.52 1.81
N ILE A 84 9.30 -9.84 1.63
CA ILE A 84 8.15 -10.74 1.73
C ILE A 84 8.34 -11.69 2.91
N GLU A 85 7.41 -11.65 3.84
CA GLU A 85 7.25 -12.67 4.87
C GLU A 85 6.25 -13.73 4.43
N LEU A 86 6.62 -15.00 4.56
CA LEU A 86 5.76 -16.14 4.30
C LEU A 86 5.56 -16.93 5.59
N ARG A 87 4.33 -17.27 5.95
CA ARG A 87 4.04 -18.07 7.14
C ARG A 87 2.69 -18.76 7.08
N ALA A 88 2.51 -19.75 7.92
CA ALA A 88 1.18 -20.26 8.23
C ALA A 88 0.47 -19.33 9.22
N TRP A 89 -0.81 -19.06 8.99
CA TRP A 89 -1.69 -18.32 9.89
C TRP A 89 -3.12 -18.85 9.75
N ASN A 90 -3.78 -19.19 10.86
CA ASN A 90 -5.15 -19.75 10.86
C ASN A 90 -5.37 -20.86 9.82
N ASN A 91 -4.45 -21.84 9.77
CA ASN A 91 -4.45 -22.98 8.82
C ASN A 91 -4.36 -22.59 7.34
N LYS A 92 -3.89 -21.37 7.03
CA LYS A 92 -3.67 -20.90 5.67
C LYS A 92 -2.22 -20.50 5.45
N ALA A 93 -1.77 -20.63 4.22
CA ALA A 93 -0.51 -20.09 3.76
C ALA A 93 -0.69 -18.62 3.40
N ILE A 94 0.09 -17.72 4.00
CA ILE A 94 0.00 -16.29 3.72
C ILE A 94 1.34 -15.72 3.26
N ALA A 95 1.29 -14.74 2.35
CA ALA A 95 2.37 -13.80 2.06
C ALA A 95 2.01 -12.42 2.58
N VAL A 96 2.93 -11.82 3.32
CA VAL A 96 2.84 -10.46 3.85
C VAL A 96 4.01 -9.66 3.28
N ASN A 97 3.70 -8.57 2.60
CA ASN A 97 4.70 -7.65 2.11
C ASN A 97 5.02 -6.60 3.16
N VAL A 98 6.31 -6.46 3.48
CA VAL A 98 6.84 -5.52 4.46
C VAL A 98 7.63 -4.44 3.73
N LEU A 99 7.15 -3.21 3.79
CA LEU A 99 7.67 -2.08 3.01
C LEU A 99 7.43 -0.76 3.73
N SER A 100 8.08 0.31 3.27
CA SER A 100 7.79 1.64 3.81
C SER A 100 6.41 2.13 3.39
N LEU A 101 5.82 3.00 4.20
CA LEU A 101 4.51 3.61 3.90
C LEU A 101 4.50 4.34 2.54
N GLU A 102 5.57 5.05 2.19
CA GLU A 102 5.64 5.77 0.92
C GLU A 102 5.73 4.82 -0.28
N GLU A 103 6.48 3.71 -0.19
CA GLU A 103 6.50 2.68 -1.24
C GLU A 103 5.13 2.02 -1.44
N TYR A 104 4.41 1.77 -0.34
CA TYR A 104 3.04 1.27 -0.41
C TYR A 104 2.12 2.22 -1.19
N LEU A 105 2.20 3.52 -0.92
CA LEU A 105 1.37 4.54 -1.58
C LEU A 105 1.64 4.66 -3.08
N ARG A 106 2.87 4.42 -3.53
CA ARG A 106 3.22 4.40 -4.96
C ARG A 106 2.42 3.37 -5.76
N SER A 107 2.00 2.27 -5.13
CA SER A 107 1.12 1.26 -5.74
C SER A 107 -0.36 1.56 -5.51
N VAL A 108 -0.73 2.04 -4.31
CA VAL A 108 -2.14 2.30 -3.97
C VAL A 108 -2.72 3.46 -4.78
N VAL A 109 -2.03 4.60 -4.86
CA VAL A 109 -2.57 5.80 -5.54
C VAL A 109 -2.98 5.51 -6.99
N PRO A 110 -2.12 4.94 -7.87
CA PRO A 110 -2.52 4.61 -9.24
C PRO A 110 -3.49 3.42 -9.33
N SER A 111 -3.59 2.59 -8.29
CA SER A 111 -4.56 1.48 -8.25
C SER A 111 -5.98 1.92 -7.89
N GLU A 112 -6.10 3.03 -7.16
CA GLU A 112 -7.37 3.58 -6.64
C GLU A 112 -7.85 4.78 -7.46
N MET A 113 -6.93 5.54 -8.06
CA MET A 113 -7.23 6.76 -8.81
C MET A 113 -6.43 6.79 -10.11
N PRO A 114 -7.07 7.02 -11.27
CA PRO A 114 -6.36 7.05 -12.56
C PRO A 114 -5.25 8.11 -12.56
N ALA A 115 -4.03 7.72 -12.95
CA ALA A 115 -2.88 8.64 -12.91
C ALA A 115 -2.98 9.82 -13.91
N SER A 116 -3.91 9.75 -14.87
CA SER A 116 -4.25 10.84 -15.79
C SER A 116 -5.02 11.99 -15.13
N TRP A 117 -5.58 11.77 -13.94
CA TRP A 117 -6.32 12.78 -13.19
C TRP A 117 -5.43 13.94 -12.74
N HIS A 118 -6.10 15.01 -12.30
CA HIS A 118 -5.46 16.25 -11.90
C HIS A 118 -4.46 16.01 -10.75
N MET A 119 -3.35 16.74 -10.75
CA MET A 119 -2.29 16.51 -9.77
C MET A 119 -2.79 16.72 -8.33
N ASP A 120 -3.57 17.78 -8.08
CA ASP A 120 -4.20 18.02 -6.78
C ASP A 120 -5.17 16.90 -6.35
N ALA A 121 -5.86 16.25 -7.29
CA ALA A 121 -6.70 15.10 -6.98
C ALA A 121 -5.85 13.90 -6.53
N LEU A 122 -4.76 13.62 -7.25
CA LEU A 122 -3.79 12.57 -6.88
C LEU A 122 -3.13 12.85 -5.52
N MET A 123 -2.79 14.12 -5.24
CA MET A 123 -2.22 14.54 -3.95
C MET A 123 -3.23 14.37 -2.81
N ALA A 124 -4.49 14.76 -3.01
CA ALA A 124 -5.55 14.53 -2.01
C ALA A 124 -5.76 13.03 -1.75
N GLN A 125 -5.77 12.20 -2.80
CA GLN A 125 -5.83 10.74 -2.67
C GLN A 125 -4.63 10.18 -1.90
N ALA A 126 -3.42 10.66 -2.17
CA ALA A 126 -2.21 10.21 -1.47
C ALA A 126 -2.29 10.46 0.04
N VAL A 127 -2.74 11.65 0.46
CA VAL A 127 -2.91 12.00 1.88
C VAL A 127 -4.04 11.19 2.53
N ALA A 128 -5.16 11.00 1.84
CA ALA A 128 -6.26 10.17 2.32
C ALA A 128 -5.80 8.71 2.53
N ALA A 129 -5.15 8.13 1.53
CA ALA A 129 -4.61 6.77 1.57
C ALA A 129 -3.55 6.59 2.67
N ARG A 130 -2.64 7.57 2.84
CA ARG A 130 -1.63 7.56 3.91
C ARG A 130 -2.29 7.52 5.28
N SER A 131 -3.28 8.38 5.47
CA SER A 131 -4.03 8.50 6.72
C SER A 131 -4.79 7.22 7.04
N TYR A 132 -5.38 6.58 6.03
CA TYR A 132 -6.03 5.28 6.16
C TYR A 132 -5.06 4.21 6.65
N ALA A 133 -3.92 4.05 5.97
CA ALA A 133 -2.96 3.00 6.28
C ALA A 133 -2.42 3.13 7.71
N VAL A 134 -2.03 4.34 8.11
CA VAL A 134 -1.50 4.61 9.46
C VAL A 134 -2.57 4.40 10.53
N ASN A 135 -3.80 4.86 10.30
CA ASN A 135 -4.89 4.66 11.26
C ASN A 135 -5.28 3.19 11.40
N THR A 136 -5.30 2.44 10.30
CA THR A 136 -5.62 1.01 10.29
C THR A 136 -4.57 0.21 11.07
N GLN A 137 -3.29 0.49 10.85
CA GLN A 137 -2.18 -0.09 11.62
C GLN A 137 -2.29 0.26 13.11
N ARG A 138 -2.51 1.54 13.46
CA ARG A 138 -2.63 1.99 14.87
C ARG A 138 -3.83 1.37 15.59
N GLN A 139 -4.96 1.25 14.90
CA GLN A 139 -6.18 0.65 15.46
C GLN A 139 -6.11 -0.88 15.54
N ARG A 140 -5.07 -1.50 14.97
CA ARG A 140 -4.94 -2.96 14.87
C ARG A 140 -6.23 -3.58 14.33
N LYS A 141 -6.74 -3.06 13.20
CA LYS A 141 -8.02 -3.49 12.60
C LYS A 141 -8.13 -5.02 12.46
N TRP A 142 -7.00 -5.69 12.19
CA TRP A 142 -6.91 -7.13 12.02
C TRP A 142 -6.49 -7.90 13.29
N GLY A 143 -6.55 -7.26 14.47
CA GLY A 143 -6.29 -7.89 15.75
C GLY A 143 -4.88 -8.44 15.88
N GLU A 144 -4.78 -9.75 16.11
CA GLU A 144 -3.52 -10.48 16.26
C GLU A 144 -2.90 -10.95 14.93
N ALA A 145 -3.52 -10.60 13.80
CA ALA A 145 -2.98 -10.96 12.49
C ALA A 145 -1.52 -10.49 12.32
N PRO A 146 -0.69 -11.25 11.59
CA PRO A 146 0.71 -10.89 11.34
C PRO A 146 0.87 -9.78 10.28
N TYR A 147 -0.21 -9.05 9.97
CA TYR A 147 -0.26 -7.96 9.00
C TYR A 147 -1.13 -6.82 9.53
N ASP A 148 -0.87 -5.62 9.01
CA ASP A 148 -1.55 -4.38 9.39
C ASP A 148 -2.69 -4.04 8.43
N LEU A 149 -2.54 -4.40 7.15
CA LEU A 149 -3.52 -4.20 6.08
C LEU A 149 -3.65 -5.44 5.19
N VAL A 150 -4.70 -5.50 4.39
CA VAL A 150 -4.88 -6.45 3.28
C VAL A 150 -4.89 -5.72 1.94
N SER A 151 -4.47 -6.41 0.87
CA SER A 151 -4.21 -5.77 -0.43
C SER A 151 -5.44 -5.56 -1.33
N ASP A 152 -6.64 -5.78 -0.81
CA ASP A 152 -7.91 -5.72 -1.55
C ASP A 152 -8.89 -4.70 -0.94
N THR A 153 -10.13 -4.68 -1.45
CA THR A 153 -11.17 -3.69 -1.10
C THR A 153 -11.59 -3.71 0.37
N ARG A 154 -11.18 -4.70 1.16
CA ARG A 154 -11.38 -4.66 2.63
C ARG A 154 -10.54 -3.56 3.28
N ASP A 155 -9.41 -3.19 2.67
CA ASP A 155 -8.60 -2.04 3.05
C ASP A 155 -8.40 -1.08 1.87
N GLN A 156 -7.36 -1.29 1.07
CA GLN A 156 -7.03 -0.48 -0.10
C GLN A 156 -6.44 -1.38 -1.19
N VAL A 157 -6.71 -1.05 -2.44
CA VAL A 157 -6.22 -1.82 -3.59
C VAL A 157 -4.71 -1.65 -3.70
N TYR A 158 -3.96 -2.69 -3.34
CA TYR A 158 -2.51 -2.76 -3.41
C TYR A 158 -2.11 -3.93 -4.31
N LYS A 159 -1.41 -3.66 -5.42
CA LYS A 159 -1.12 -4.68 -6.44
C LYS A 159 0.38 -4.92 -6.64
N GLY A 160 1.24 -4.29 -5.84
CA GLY A 160 2.68 -4.28 -6.06
C GLY A 160 3.08 -3.31 -7.17
N PHE A 161 4.32 -3.43 -7.65
CA PHE A 161 4.89 -2.51 -8.65
C PHE A 161 4.69 -2.96 -10.09
N TYR A 162 4.65 -4.27 -10.30
CA TYR A 162 4.45 -4.86 -11.61
C TYR A 162 3.53 -6.07 -11.51
N ARG A 163 2.88 -6.41 -12.62
CA ARG A 163 2.19 -7.67 -12.82
C ARG A 163 2.85 -8.44 -13.95
N PHE A 164 3.30 -9.65 -13.68
CA PHE A 164 3.72 -10.60 -14.69
C PHE A 164 2.49 -11.15 -15.42
N ASP A 165 2.52 -11.05 -16.74
CA ASP A 165 1.55 -11.70 -17.62
C ASP A 165 2.17 -12.99 -18.20
N PRO A 166 1.67 -14.17 -17.81
CA PRO A 166 2.19 -15.44 -18.30
C PRO A 166 1.90 -15.69 -19.78
N GLN A 167 0.94 -15.00 -20.39
CA GLN A 167 0.61 -15.17 -21.81
C GLN A 167 1.63 -14.49 -22.71
N THR A 168 2.07 -13.29 -22.32
CA THR A 168 3.04 -12.49 -23.08
C THR A 168 4.47 -12.64 -22.57
N GLY A 169 4.65 -13.17 -21.35
CA GLY A 169 5.95 -13.26 -20.68
C GLY A 169 6.49 -11.91 -20.20
N GLN A 170 5.66 -10.86 -20.22
CA GLN A 170 6.07 -9.49 -19.90
C GLN A 170 5.66 -9.08 -18.48
N ALA A 171 6.43 -8.18 -17.88
CA ALA A 171 6.07 -7.49 -16.65
C ALA A 171 5.43 -6.13 -16.98
N ILE A 172 4.17 -5.96 -16.62
CA ILE A 172 3.39 -4.73 -16.83
C ILE A 172 3.56 -3.85 -15.59
N ALA A 173 4.02 -2.61 -15.77
CA ALA A 173 4.11 -1.65 -14.68
C ALA A 173 2.73 -1.25 -14.15
N LEU A 174 2.57 -1.24 -12.82
CA LEU A 174 1.35 -0.84 -12.13
C LEU A 174 1.49 0.52 -11.42
N ILE A 175 2.74 0.96 -11.20
CA ILE A 175 3.05 2.29 -10.68
C ILE A 175 3.12 3.32 -11.82
N HIS A 176 2.96 4.60 -11.48
CA HIS A 176 2.97 5.69 -12.45
C HIS A 176 3.71 6.91 -11.91
N SER A 177 4.52 7.56 -12.75
CA SER A 177 5.38 8.69 -12.34
C SER A 177 4.60 9.89 -11.78
N ARG A 178 3.43 10.21 -12.35
CA ARG A 178 2.53 11.25 -11.79
C ARG A 178 2.03 10.92 -10.39
N SER A 179 1.71 9.64 -10.13
CA SER A 179 1.29 9.19 -8.81
C SER A 179 2.47 9.20 -7.84
N ASP A 180 3.66 8.78 -8.28
CA ASP A 180 4.91 8.90 -7.51
C ASP A 180 5.18 10.37 -7.13
N GLN A 181 4.99 11.31 -8.07
CA GLN A 181 5.11 12.73 -7.81
C GLN A 181 4.10 13.21 -6.75
N ALA A 182 2.83 12.82 -6.86
CA ALA A 182 1.80 13.19 -5.87
C ALA A 182 2.12 12.65 -4.47
N VAL A 183 2.58 11.39 -4.38
CA VAL A 183 3.03 10.76 -3.13
C VAL A 183 4.19 11.54 -2.53
N ALA A 184 5.23 11.84 -3.33
CA ALA A 184 6.40 12.58 -2.89
C ALA A 184 6.09 14.03 -2.47
N SER A 185 5.27 14.74 -3.24
CA SER A 185 4.87 16.13 -2.94
C SER A 185 4.04 16.25 -1.67
N THR A 186 3.36 15.17 -1.27
CA THR A 186 2.55 15.12 -0.04
C THR A 186 3.21 14.30 1.08
N ALA A 187 4.49 13.97 0.96
CA ALA A 187 5.21 13.18 1.95
C ALA A 187 5.08 13.79 3.36
N GLY A 188 4.71 12.96 4.34
CA GLY A 188 4.48 13.36 5.73
C GLY A 188 3.14 14.04 6.01
N TYR A 189 2.36 14.44 4.99
CA TYR A 189 1.02 14.98 5.23
C TYR A 189 0.01 13.89 5.52
N MET A 190 -0.74 14.08 6.61
CA MET A 190 -1.82 13.21 7.07
C MET A 190 -3.01 14.04 7.58
N LEU A 191 -4.20 13.45 7.57
CA LEU A 191 -5.36 13.99 8.26
C LEU A 191 -5.15 13.92 9.79
N ARG A 192 -5.84 14.79 10.53
CA ARG A 192 -5.75 14.81 12.00
C ARG A 192 -6.31 13.53 12.63
N PRO A 193 -5.89 13.21 13.86
CA PRO A 193 -6.47 12.11 14.64
C PRO A 193 -8.01 12.24 14.70
N GLY A 194 -8.71 11.14 14.40
CA GLY A 194 -10.18 11.10 14.31
C GLY A 194 -10.71 10.97 12.88
N PHE A 195 -9.96 11.41 11.87
CA PHE A 195 -10.30 11.24 10.46
C PHE A 195 -9.59 10.02 9.88
N LYS A 196 -10.38 9.04 9.45
CA LYS A 196 -9.85 7.74 9.01
C LYS A 196 -9.29 7.74 7.58
N GLY A 197 -9.50 8.80 6.79
CA GLY A 197 -9.02 8.86 5.41
C GLY A 197 -9.76 7.90 4.47
N TYR A 198 -11.02 7.59 4.77
CA TYR A 198 -11.81 6.75 3.88
C TYR A 198 -12.06 7.48 2.55
N TYR A 199 -12.10 6.75 1.45
CA TYR A 199 -12.44 7.29 0.14
C TYR A 199 -13.26 6.28 -0.64
N ARG A 200 -13.95 6.74 -1.68
CA ARG A 200 -14.73 5.89 -2.59
C ARG A 200 -14.88 6.55 -3.96
N ALA A 201 -15.16 5.74 -4.98
CA ALA A 201 -15.41 6.23 -6.34
C ALA A 201 -16.48 7.33 -6.37
N ARG A 202 -17.64 7.06 -5.76
CA ARG A 202 -18.76 8.01 -5.66
C ARG A 202 -19.54 7.86 -4.35
N LEU A 203 -19.89 8.98 -3.71
CA LEU A 203 -20.75 9.04 -2.54
C LEU A 203 -22.23 9.04 -2.96
N PRO A 204 -23.05 8.11 -2.42
CA PRO A 204 -24.49 8.19 -2.58
C PRO A 204 -25.02 9.19 -1.54
N ARG A 205 -25.33 10.45 -1.91
CA ARG A 205 -26.21 11.38 -1.15
C ARG A 205 -26.27 12.81 -1.72
N ASN A 206 -27.24 13.56 -1.17
CA ASN A 206 -27.62 14.96 -1.36
C ASN A 206 -26.58 15.84 -2.04
N TRP A 207 -27.00 16.40 -3.17
CA TRP A 207 -26.21 17.30 -3.98
C TRP A 207 -26.58 18.74 -3.67
N ILE A 208 -25.58 19.60 -3.51
CA ILE A 208 -25.75 21.04 -3.43
C ILE A 208 -25.40 21.67 -4.78
N SER A 209 -26.07 22.76 -5.15
CA SER A 209 -25.71 23.49 -6.37
C SER A 209 -24.31 24.10 -6.23
N TRP A 210 -23.51 23.99 -7.29
CA TRP A 210 -22.14 24.49 -7.33
C TRP A 210 -21.72 24.79 -8.77
N GLY A 211 -21.32 26.03 -9.06
CA GLY A 211 -20.68 26.40 -10.34
C GLY A 211 -21.44 26.00 -11.61
N GLY A 212 -22.77 26.08 -11.64
CA GLY A 212 -23.59 25.62 -12.78
C GLY A 212 -23.89 24.11 -12.81
N GLY A 213 -23.45 23.37 -11.78
CA GLY A 213 -23.70 21.94 -11.58
C GLY A 213 -24.04 21.61 -10.11
N TYR A 214 -23.65 20.41 -9.69
CA TYR A 214 -24.00 19.82 -8.39
C TYR A 214 -22.78 19.15 -7.74
N MET A 215 -22.59 19.34 -6.43
CA MET A 215 -21.52 18.70 -5.63
C MET A 215 -22.12 17.91 -4.45
N PRO A 216 -21.64 16.70 -4.12
CA PRO A 216 -22.17 15.95 -2.98
C PRO A 216 -21.77 16.61 -1.66
N VAL A 217 -22.69 16.55 -0.69
CA VAL A 217 -22.41 17.01 0.67
C VAL A 217 -21.41 16.07 1.34
N SER A 218 -20.30 16.64 1.79
CA SER A 218 -19.29 15.95 2.59
C SER A 218 -19.89 15.41 3.90
N ASP A 219 -19.66 14.12 4.17
CA ASP A 219 -19.99 13.48 5.44
C ASP A 219 -18.88 13.63 6.50
N GLY A 220 -17.80 14.34 6.17
CA GLY A 220 -16.64 14.56 7.04
C GLY A 220 -15.74 13.34 7.22
N GLN A 221 -16.01 12.22 6.53
CA GLN A 221 -15.26 10.97 6.71
C GLN A 221 -14.77 10.37 5.40
N HIS A 222 -15.41 10.71 4.28
CA HIS A 222 -15.12 10.14 2.96
C HIS A 222 -14.74 11.20 1.94
N LEU A 223 -13.65 10.94 1.22
CA LEU A 223 -13.36 11.58 -0.06
C LEU A 223 -14.11 10.89 -1.20
N ASP A 224 -14.80 11.67 -2.02
CA ASP A 224 -15.37 11.22 -3.30
C ASP A 224 -14.35 11.46 -4.41
N GLN A 225 -13.94 10.40 -5.11
CA GLN A 225 -12.85 10.46 -6.07
C GLN A 225 -13.26 11.25 -7.32
N GLU A 226 -14.42 10.95 -7.92
CA GLU A 226 -14.89 11.62 -9.14
C GLU A 226 -15.09 13.14 -8.92
N MET A 227 -15.63 13.51 -7.76
CA MET A 227 -15.84 14.92 -7.43
C MET A 227 -14.54 15.61 -7.03
N THR A 228 -13.61 14.89 -6.38
CA THR A 228 -12.25 15.40 -6.13
C THR A 228 -11.55 15.78 -7.44
N GLN A 229 -11.71 14.98 -8.49
CA GLN A 229 -11.20 15.32 -9.81
C GLN A 229 -11.83 16.62 -10.34
N GLN A 230 -13.16 16.75 -10.28
CA GLN A 230 -13.85 17.95 -10.75
C GLN A 230 -13.49 19.20 -9.94
N MET A 231 -13.36 19.09 -8.61
CA MET A 231 -12.92 20.20 -7.76
C MET A 231 -11.54 20.70 -8.19
N ALA A 232 -10.61 19.76 -8.43
CA ALA A 232 -9.27 20.07 -8.88
C ALA A 232 -9.25 20.73 -10.27
N GLU A 233 -10.06 20.24 -11.22
CA GLU A 233 -10.24 20.86 -12.54
C GLU A 233 -10.82 22.28 -12.46
N ASN A 234 -11.59 22.59 -11.42
CA ASN A 234 -12.12 23.91 -11.13
C ASN A 234 -11.21 24.74 -10.20
N GLY A 235 -9.92 24.40 -10.13
CA GLY A 235 -8.89 25.21 -9.49
C GLY A 235 -8.73 25.02 -7.97
N TRP A 236 -9.40 24.02 -7.38
CA TRP A 236 -9.17 23.70 -5.97
C TRP A 236 -7.84 22.97 -5.80
N ASN A 237 -7.03 23.42 -4.85
CA ASN A 237 -5.83 22.68 -4.48
C ASN A 237 -6.15 21.51 -3.54
N TRP A 238 -5.21 20.56 -3.42
CA TRP A 238 -5.40 19.33 -2.63
C TRP A 238 -5.72 19.60 -1.15
N VAL A 239 -5.23 20.69 -0.58
CA VAL A 239 -5.53 21.08 0.82
C VAL A 239 -7.00 21.50 0.96
N GLN A 240 -7.50 22.34 0.04
CA GLN A 240 -8.91 22.76 0.02
C GLN A 240 -9.84 21.56 -0.21
N ILE A 241 -9.46 20.64 -1.10
CA ILE A 241 -10.20 19.40 -1.36
C ILE A 241 -10.32 18.57 -0.09
N LEU A 242 -9.21 18.31 0.61
CA LEU A 242 -9.23 17.55 1.86
C LEU A 242 -10.04 18.27 2.95
N SER A 243 -9.93 19.60 3.00
CA SER A 243 -10.72 20.43 3.93
C SER A 243 -12.21 20.32 3.70
N TRP A 244 -12.63 20.19 2.45
CA TRP A 244 -14.03 19.95 2.12
C TRP A 244 -14.48 18.54 2.58
N TRP A 245 -13.75 17.51 2.17
CA TRP A 245 -14.16 16.11 2.42
C TRP A 245 -14.07 15.68 3.87
N TYR A 246 -13.04 16.11 4.58
CA TYR A 246 -12.80 15.69 5.96
C TYR A 246 -13.14 16.79 6.97
N ARG A 247 -13.56 17.98 6.53
CA ARG A 247 -13.75 19.15 7.42
C ARG A 247 -12.50 19.42 8.26
N ASP A 248 -11.33 19.13 7.69
CA ASP A 248 -10.04 19.12 8.37
C ASP A 248 -8.89 19.58 7.46
N GLN A 249 -7.91 20.22 8.06
CA GLN A 249 -6.68 20.65 7.40
C GLN A 249 -5.58 19.60 7.67
N PRO A 250 -4.98 19.00 6.62
CA PRO A 250 -3.92 18.02 6.79
C PRO A 250 -2.71 18.61 7.51
N ILE A 251 -2.15 17.85 8.44
CA ILE A 251 -0.97 18.20 9.21
C ILE A 251 0.25 17.48 8.65
N LYS A 252 1.40 18.16 8.64
CA LYS A 252 2.69 17.56 8.28
C LYS A 252 3.31 16.99 9.55
N ASN A 253 3.49 15.67 9.61
CA ASN A 253 4.19 14.99 10.69
C ASN A 253 5.66 14.72 10.31
#